data_AF-A0A7W0X1S6-F1
#
_entry.id   AF-A0A7W0X1S6-F1
#
_cell.length_a   1.000
_cell.length_b   1.000
_cell.length_c   1.000
_cell.angle_alpha   90.00
_cell.angle_beta   90.00
_cell.angle_gamma   90.00
#
_symmetry.space_group_name_H-M   'P 1'
#
loop_
_entity.id
_entity.type
_entity.pdbx_description
1 polymer ?
#
loop_
_entity_poly.entity_id
_entity_poly.type
_entity_poly.pdbx_seq_one_letter_code
_entity_poly.pdbx_strand_id
1 'polypeptide(L)' 'GQGALPGVCKRAAYLGSRMEYVVATAWGELLIFDAGAGKPRDRGAAVGVAFDPEAAIVLPRITSSG' A
#
# COMPACT_ATOMS: atom_id res chain seq x y z
N GLY A 1 -5.58 18.18 1.64
CA GLY A 1 -4.87 16.90 1.58
C GLY A 1 -5.83 15.81 1.93
N GLN A 2 -6.14 14.91 0.99
CA GLN A 2 -7.03 13.78 1.27
C GLN A 2 -6.26 12.78 2.15
N GLY A 3 -6.81 12.46 3.32
CA GLY A 3 -6.13 11.71 4.38
C GLY A 3 -5.61 10.33 3.96
N ALA A 4 -4.78 9.73 4.81
CA ALA A 4 -4.27 8.38 4.58
C ALA A 4 -5.38 7.33 4.61
N LEU A 5 -5.34 6.37 3.69
CA LEU A 5 -6.22 5.20 3.68
C LEU A 5 -5.85 4.29 4.86
N PRO A 6 -6.75 4.07 5.84
CA PRO A 6 -6.43 3.20 6.96
C PRO A 6 -6.29 1.74 6.52
N GLY A 7 -5.37 1.02 7.15
CA GLY A 7 -5.13 -0.39 6.89
C GLY A 7 -4.45 -1.12 8.05
N VAL A 8 -4.29 -2.43 7.86
CA VAL A 8 -3.62 -3.33 8.82
C VAL A 8 -2.51 -4.09 8.10
N CYS A 9 -1.29 -4.02 8.63
CA CYS A 9 -0.15 -4.76 8.11
C CYS A 9 -0.37 -6.27 8.28
N LYS A 10 -0.40 -7.02 7.18
CA LYS A 10 -0.55 -8.48 7.18
C LYS A 10 0.80 -9.18 7.09
N ARG A 11 1.74 -8.60 6.35
CA ARG A 11 3.11 -9.10 6.15
C ARG A 11 4.06 -7.94 5.91
N ALA A 12 5.28 -8.09 6.41
CA ALA A 12 6.42 -7.24 6.12
C ALA A 12 7.60 -8.14 5.73
N ALA A 13 8.30 -7.83 4.64
CA ALA A 13 9.48 -8.55 4.20
C ALA A 13 10.56 -7.55 3.74
N TYR A 14 11.81 -7.79 4.11
CA TYR A 14 12.93 -7.01 3.61
C TYR A 14 13.50 -7.64 2.34
N LEU A 15 13.55 -6.88 1.25
CA LEU A 15 14.02 -7.34 -0.06
C LEU A 15 15.46 -6.89 -0.37
N GLY A 16 16.25 -6.57 0.66
CA GLY A 16 17.65 -6.14 0.52
C GLY A 16 17.85 -4.64 0.32
N SER A 17 16.95 -3.94 -0.38
CA SER A 17 17.04 -2.47 -0.54
C SER A 17 15.79 -1.71 -0.11
N ARG A 18 14.69 -2.43 0.14
CA ARG A 18 13.38 -1.88 0.47
C ARG A 18 12.58 -2.88 1.29
N MET A 19 11.59 -2.37 2.00
CA MET A 19 10.56 -3.18 2.61
C MET A 19 9.41 -3.40 1.63
N GLU A 20 8.90 -4.62 1.60
CA GLU A 20 7.62 -4.97 1.00
C GLU A 20 6.60 -5.19 2.11
N TYR A 21 5.42 -4.59 1.96
CA TYR A 21 4.29 -4.80 2.85
C TYR A 21 3.08 -5.31 2.09
N VAL A 22 2.34 -6.22 2.71
CA VAL A 22 0.95 -6.50 2.36
C VAL A 22 0.07 -5.84 3.41
N VAL A 23 -0.78 -4.90 3.00
CA VAL A 23 -1.67 -4.14 3.88
C VAL A 23 -3.11 -4.40 3.49
N ALA A 24 -3.92 -4.90 4.42
CA ALA A 24 -5.36 -5.02 4.20
C ALA A 24 -6.03 -3.66 4.40
N THR A 25 -6.83 -3.23 3.42
CA THR A 25 -7.54 -1.95 3.41
C THR A 25 -8.99 -2.11 2.94
N ALA A 26 -9.77 -1.04 3.00
CA ALA A 26 -11.12 -1.02 2.42
C ALA A 26 -11.14 -1.20 0.89
N TRP A 27 -10.01 -1.05 0.19
CA TRP A 27 -9.87 -1.29 -1.25
C TRP A 27 -9.37 -2.70 -1.57
N GLY A 28 -9.23 -3.56 -0.56
CA GLY A 28 -8.58 -4.86 -0.65
C GLY A 28 -7.15 -4.84 -0.13
N GLU A 29 -6.38 -5.87 -0.47
CA GLU A 29 -4.97 -5.95 -0.10
C GLU A 29 -4.11 -5.12 -1.04
N LEU A 30 -3.29 -4.24 -0.48
CA LEU A 30 -2.33 -3.43 -1.21
C LEU A 30 -0.92 -3.99 -1.00
N LEU A 31 -0.18 -4.13 -2.09
CA LEU A 31 1.25 -4.39 -2.09
C LEU A 31 1.99 -3.06 -2.11
N ILE A 32 2.80 -2.81 -1.09
CA ILE A 32 3.50 -1.53 -0.90
C ILE A 32 5.00 -1.78 -0.83
N PHE A 33 5.76 -1.01 -1.62
CA PHE A 33 7.22 -1.00 -1.59
C PHE A 33 7.70 0.30 -0.94
N ASP A 34 8.45 0.19 0.15
CA ASP A 34 8.97 1.33 0.91
C ASP A 34 10.51 1.27 0.94
N ALA A 35 11.14 2.21 0.24
CA ALA A 35 12.60 2.34 0.19
C ALA A 35 13.19 3.05 1.42
N GLY A 36 12.37 3.72 2.24
CA GLY A 36 12.80 4.51 3.40
C GLY A 36 12.54 3.84 4.76
N ALA A 37 11.89 2.68 4.80
CA ALA A 37 11.61 1.98 6.05
C ALA A 37 12.89 1.46 6.73
N GLY A 38 13.33 2.17 7.78
CA GLY A 38 14.43 1.72 8.64
C GLY A 38 14.06 0.59 9.61
N LYS A 39 12.75 0.35 9.88
CA LYS A 39 12.27 -0.75 10.73
C LYS A 39 10.98 -1.35 10.18
N PRO A 40 10.84 -2.69 10.14
CA PRO A 40 9.59 -3.34 9.74
C PRO A 40 8.42 -2.97 10.66
N ARG A 41 7.22 -2.90 10.07
CA ARG A 41 5.96 -2.88 10.82
C ARG A 41 5.57 -4.30 11.22
N ASP A 42 5.08 -4.45 12.44
CA ASP A 42 4.61 -5.73 12.95
C ASP A 42 3.33 -6.18 12.24
N ARG A 43 3.13 -7.50 12.20
CA ARG A 43 1.88 -8.09 11.75
C ARG A 43 0.76 -7.66 12.69
N GLY A 44 -0.36 -7.20 12.12
CA GLY A 44 -1.51 -6.67 12.86
C GLY A 44 -1.41 -5.18 13.19
N ALA A 45 -0.28 -4.53 12.92
CA ALA A 45 -0.14 -3.09 13.18
C ALA A 45 -1.10 -2.27 12.32
N ALA A 46 -1.76 -1.29 12.94
CA ALA A 46 -2.53 -0.27 12.23
C ALA A 46 -1.57 0.67 11.47
N VAL A 47 -1.89 0.93 10.21
CA VAL A 47 -1.09 1.78 9.32
C VAL A 47 -2.00 2.72 8.53
N GLY A 48 -1.47 3.87 8.11
CA GLY A 48 -2.09 4.75 7.12
C GLY A 48 -1.31 4.69 5.81
N VAL A 49 -2.00 4.50 4.69
CA VAL A 49 -1.42 4.50 3.35
C VAL A 49 -1.72 5.85 2.70
N ALA A 50 -0.68 6.66 2.47
CA ALA A 50 -0.79 7.89 1.71
C ALA A 50 -0.39 7.65 0.26
N PHE A 51 -1.10 8.31 -0.66
CA PHE A 51 -0.79 8.30 -2.09
C PHE A 51 -0.23 9.67 -2.47
N ASP A 52 0.88 9.70 -3.19
CA ASP A 52 1.34 10.90 -3.86
C ASP A 52 0.47 11.12 -5.11
N PRO A 53 -0.36 12.18 -5.15
CA PRO A 53 -1.24 12.42 -6.29
C PRO A 53 -0.46 12.68 -7.58
N GLU A 54 0.76 13.19 -7.51
CA GLU A 54 1.61 13.46 -8.68
C GLU A 54 2.25 12.18 -9.25
N ALA A 55 2.27 11.10 -8.47
CA ALA A 55 2.76 9.79 -8.88
C ALA A 55 1.64 8.79 -9.21
N ALA A 56 0.38 9.20 -9.13
CA ALA A 56 -0.77 8.33 -9.35
C ALA A 56 -1.10 8.20 -10.84
N ILE A 57 -1.38 6.97 -11.27
CA ILE A 57 -1.88 6.67 -12.62
C ILE A 57 -3.34 6.27 -12.52
N VAL A 58 -4.22 6.97 -13.22
CA VAL A 58 -5.65 6.63 -13.29
C VAL A 58 -5.86 5.66 -14.45
N LEU A 59 -6.37 4.47 -14.14
CA LEU A 59 -6.68 3.46 -15.14
C LEU A 59 -8.11 3.67 -15.67
N PRO A 60 -8.31 3.73 -17.00
CA PRO A 60 -9.65 3.79 -17.57
C PRO A 60 -10.41 2.50 -17.29
N ARG A 61 -11.70 2.61 -16.97
CA ARG A 61 -12.57 1.43 -16.83
C ARG A 61 -12.85 0.86 -18.23
N ILE A 62 -12.26 -0.31 -18.53
CA ILE A 62 -12.63 -1.06 -19.73
C ILE A 62 -13.88 -1.86 -19.39
N THR A 63 -15.02 -1.48 -19.98
CA THR A 63 -16.23 -2.29 -19.96
C THR A 63 -16.18 -3.26 -21.12
N SER A 64 -15.98 -4.55 -20.86
CA SER A 64 -16.23 -5.59 -21.86
C SER A 64 -17.75 -5.67 -22.09
N SER A 65 -18.22 -5.18 -23.23
CA SER A 65 -19.55 -5.51 -23.74
C SER A 65 -19.52 -6.95 -24.21
N GLY A 66 -20.19 -7.84 -23.47
CA GLY A 66 -20.58 -9.15 -23.96
C GLY A 66 -21.76 -9.06 -24.92
#